data_AF-A0A378MWB2-F1
#
_entry.id   AF-A0A378MWB2-F1
#
_cell.length_a   1.000
_cell.length_b   1.000
_cell.length_c   1.000
_cell.angle_alpha   90.00
_cell.angle_beta   90.00
_cell.angle_gamma   90.00
#
_symmetry.space_group_name_H-M   'P 1'
#
loop_
_entity.id
_entity.type
_entity.pdbx_description
1 polymer ?
#
loop_
_entity_poly.entity_id
_entity_poly.type
_entity_poly.pdbx_seq_one_letter_code
_entity_poly.pdbx_strand_id
1 'polypeptide(L)'
;MPPIRITVQLTANQAFKENSIVHLYHFASHITGKLNLLEGQQAVKNQQFFAEVVLDEPLHIAVGDKLIIRSGDDSLTLAGAEVLEIHSPKRHKCTEARLALVKKFSKNHRL
;
A
#
# COMPACT_ATOMS: atom_id res chain seq x y z
N MET A 1 5.42 -2.00 20.59
CA MET A 1 5.23 -0.74 19.84
C MET A 1 3.94 -0.82 19.03
N PRO A 2 3.23 0.30 18.76
CA PRO A 2 2.10 0.27 17.84
C PRO A 2 2.56 -0.16 16.44
N PRO A 3 1.72 -0.89 15.68
CA PRO A 3 2.08 -1.31 14.33
C PRO A 3 2.25 -0.10 13.41
N ILE A 4 3.28 -0.11 12.57
CA ILE A 4 3.54 0.93 11.58
C ILE A 4 2.60 0.72 10.39
N ARG A 5 1.97 1.80 9.93
CA ARG A 5 0.97 1.78 8.87
C ARG A 5 1.32 2.83 7.84
N ILE A 6 1.43 2.40 6.59
CA ILE A 6 1.64 3.29 5.46
C ILE A 6 0.41 3.28 4.56
N THR A 7 0.13 4.41 3.92
CA THR A 7 -0.83 4.49 2.82
C THR A 7 -0.06 4.53 1.52
N VAL A 8 -0.44 3.68 0.56
CA VAL A 8 0.20 3.61 -0.77
C VAL A 8 -0.83 3.80 -1.87
N GLN A 9 -0.39 4.34 -3.00
CA GLN A 9 -1.05 4.14 -4.27
C GLN A 9 -0.38 2.97 -4.98
N LEU A 10 -1.15 2.02 -5.46
CA LEU A 10 -0.62 0.87 -6.19
C LEU A 10 -1.25 0.75 -7.57
N THR A 11 -0.48 0.21 -8.51
CA THR A 11 -0.98 -0.26 -9.81
C THR A 11 -0.88 -1.77 -9.82
N ALA A 12 -2.02 -2.44 -9.90
CA ALA A 12 -2.08 -3.90 -9.84
C ALA A 12 -1.57 -4.53 -11.14
N ASN A 13 -0.59 -5.43 -11.02
CA ASN A 13 -0.08 -6.25 -12.12
C ASN A 13 -0.93 -7.52 -12.33
N GLN A 14 -1.66 -7.93 -11.31
CA GLN A 14 -2.61 -9.05 -11.33
C GLN A 14 -3.76 -8.79 -10.37
N ALA A 15 -4.85 -9.54 -10.49
CA ALA A 15 -5.95 -9.45 -9.55
C ALA A 15 -5.57 -10.09 -8.21
N PHE A 16 -5.92 -9.46 -7.09
CA PHE A 16 -5.75 -10.01 -5.75
C PHE A 16 -6.79 -9.44 -4.79
N LYS A 17 -7.12 -10.21 -3.75
CA LYS A 17 -8.10 -9.81 -2.73
C LYS A 17 -7.47 -8.86 -1.72
N GLU A 18 -8.31 -8.01 -1.13
CA GLU A 18 -7.90 -7.24 0.06
C GLU A 18 -7.55 -8.17 1.24
N ASN A 19 -7.06 -7.59 2.33
CA ASN A 19 -6.78 -8.28 3.59
C ASN A 19 -5.79 -9.45 3.40
N SER A 20 -4.80 -9.26 2.53
CA SER A 20 -3.81 -10.27 2.15
C SER A 20 -2.45 -10.02 2.79
N ILE A 21 -1.73 -11.11 3.08
CA ILE A 21 -0.31 -11.04 3.44
C ILE A 21 0.50 -10.84 2.17
N VAL A 22 1.44 -9.92 2.22
CA VAL A 22 2.29 -9.53 1.08
C VAL A 22 3.74 -9.40 1.52
N HIS A 23 4.65 -9.65 0.58
CA HIS A 23 6.04 -9.25 0.72
C HIS A 23 6.24 -7.87 0.12
N LEU A 24 6.99 -7.02 0.83
CA LEU A 24 7.37 -5.68 0.42
C LEU A 24 8.87 -5.65 0.15
N TYR A 25 9.23 -5.31 -1.07
CA TYR A 25 10.61 -5.03 -1.43
C TYR A 25 10.80 -3.53 -1.55
N HIS A 26 11.74 -3.01 -0.77
CA HIS A 26 12.06 -1.59 -0.69
C HIS A 26 13.57 -1.37 -0.62
N PHE A 27 14.16 -0.74 -1.63
CA PHE A 27 15.62 -0.59 -1.78
C PHE A 27 16.39 -1.90 -1.51
N ALA A 28 17.16 -1.96 -0.43
CA ALA A 28 17.95 -3.12 0.00
C ALA A 28 17.28 -3.93 1.12
N SER A 29 15.97 -3.77 1.32
CA SER A 29 15.20 -4.39 2.39
C SER A 29 14.00 -5.16 1.88
N HIS A 30 13.66 -6.21 2.61
CA HIS A 30 12.53 -7.08 2.35
C HIS A 30 11.85 -7.41 3.68
N ILE A 31 10.55 -7.15 3.77
CA ILE A 31 9.74 -7.48 4.94
C ILE A 31 8.38 -8.00 4.49
N THR A 32 7.61 -8.58 5.40
CA THR A 32 6.20 -8.88 5.19
C THR A 32 5.31 -7.80 5.77
N GLY A 33 4.06 -7.80 5.32
CA GLY A 33 3.02 -6.98 5.90
C GLY A 33 1.64 -7.41 5.45
N LYS A 34 0.64 -6.73 6.02
CA LYS A 34 -0.76 -6.96 5.72
C LYS A 34 -1.33 -5.82 4.90
N LEU A 35 -1.78 -6.12 3.68
CA LEU A 35 -2.34 -5.15 2.74
C LEU A 35 -3.87 -5.15 2.82
N ASN A 36 -4.45 -3.96 3.02
CA ASN A 36 -5.89 -3.73 2.98
C ASN A 36 -6.20 -2.66 1.93
N LEU A 37 -7.11 -2.95 1.00
CA LEU A 37 -7.56 -1.92 0.06
C LEU A 37 -8.41 -0.89 0.79
N LEU A 38 -8.29 0.37 0.41
CA LEU A 38 -9.11 1.45 0.96
C LEU A 38 -10.39 1.68 0.13
N GLU A 39 -10.42 1.15 -1.09
CA GLU A 39 -11.56 1.17 -2.02
C GLU A 39 -11.73 -0.24 -2.63
N GLY A 40 -12.95 -0.80 -2.56
CA GLY A 40 -13.25 -2.13 -3.08
C GLY A 40 -12.67 -3.29 -2.27
N GLN A 41 -13.01 -4.52 -2.66
CA GLN A 41 -12.62 -5.76 -1.96
C GLN A 41 -11.60 -6.59 -2.76
N GLN A 42 -11.33 -6.19 -4.00
CA GLN A 42 -10.42 -6.88 -4.91
C GLN A 42 -9.77 -5.86 -5.85
N ALA A 43 -8.45 -5.95 -5.95
CA ALA A 43 -7.70 -5.22 -6.95
C ALA A 43 -7.88 -5.89 -8.32
N VAL A 44 -8.02 -5.07 -9.35
CA VAL A 44 -8.19 -5.51 -10.73
C VAL A 44 -6.92 -5.20 -11.49
N LYS A 45 -6.45 -6.16 -12.30
CA LYS A 45 -5.24 -6.00 -13.12
C LYS A 45 -5.29 -4.71 -13.94
N ASN A 46 -4.15 -4.03 -14.02
CA ASN A 46 -3.92 -2.77 -14.72
C ASN A 46 -4.72 -1.56 -14.19
N GLN A 47 -5.36 -1.68 -13.02
CA GLN A 47 -6.03 -0.55 -12.36
C GLN A 47 -5.25 -0.04 -11.15
N GLN A 48 -5.53 1.20 -10.78
CA GLN A 48 -4.93 1.86 -9.62
C GLN A 48 -5.85 1.80 -8.41
N PHE A 49 -5.25 1.58 -7.24
CA PHE A 49 -5.96 1.50 -5.97
C PHE A 49 -5.18 2.25 -4.89
N PHE A 50 -5.89 2.70 -3.85
CA PHE A 50 -5.26 3.08 -2.60
C PHE A 50 -5.33 1.92 -1.62
N ALA A 51 -4.24 1.69 -0.88
CA ALA A 51 -4.15 0.63 0.11
C ALA A 51 -3.45 1.11 1.38
N GLU A 52 -3.82 0.53 2.52
CA GLU A 52 -3.01 0.55 3.72
C GLU A 52 -2.13 -0.71 3.72
N VAL A 53 -0.86 -0.55 4.08
CA VAL A 53 -0.02 -1.68 4.45
C VAL A 53 0.38 -1.55 5.91
N VAL A 54 0.08 -2.58 6.69
CA VAL A 54 0.56 -2.73 8.08
C VAL A 54 1.85 -3.51 8.02
N LEU A 55 2.95 -2.90 8.47
CA LEU A 55 4.27 -3.52 8.41
C LEU A 55 4.45 -4.46 9.61
N ASP A 56 5.00 -5.66 9.36
CA ASP A 56 5.31 -6.60 10.45
C ASP A 56 6.57 -6.17 11.21
N GLU A 57 7.49 -5.48 10.52
CA GLU A 57 8.73 -4.95 11.07
C GLU A 57 8.93 -3.47 10.66
N PRO A 58 9.63 -2.65 11.47
CA PRO A 58 10.00 -1.30 11.07
C PRO A 58 10.84 -1.28 9.80
N LEU A 59 10.52 -0.36 8.89
CA LEU A 59 11.25 -0.15 7.64
C LEU A 59 11.53 1.34 7.45
N HIS A 60 12.75 1.68 7.04
CA HIS A 60 13.06 3.05 6.63
C HIS A 60 12.32 3.36 5.33
N ILE A 61 11.30 4.22 5.42
CA ILE A 61 10.41 4.62 4.32
C ILE A 61 10.18 6.12 4.41
N ALA A 62 10.18 6.79 3.26
CA ALA A 62 9.74 8.15 3.04
C ALA A 62 8.51 8.23 2.12
N VAL A 63 7.85 9.38 2.12
CA VAL A 63 6.78 9.67 1.15
C VAL A 63 7.41 9.82 -0.24
N GLY A 64 6.79 9.22 -1.26
CA GLY A 64 7.27 9.17 -2.64
C GLY A 64 8.13 7.95 -2.95
N ASP A 65 8.52 7.16 -1.95
CA ASP A 65 9.28 5.93 -2.16
C ASP A 65 8.47 4.89 -2.93
N LYS A 66 9.17 4.12 -3.77
CA LYS A 66 8.58 3.07 -4.62
C LYS A 66 8.79 1.69 -4.00
N LEU A 67 7.75 0.87 -4.05
CA LEU A 67 7.71 -0.48 -3.50
C LEU A 67 7.32 -1.50 -4.59
N ILE A 68 7.86 -2.70 -4.47
CA ILE A 68 7.32 -3.88 -5.17
C ILE A 68 6.55 -4.71 -4.15
N ILE A 69 5.30 -5.04 -4.48
CA ILE A 69 4.40 -5.85 -3.67
C ILE A 69 4.28 -7.24 -4.31
N ARG A 70 4.62 -8.29 -3.56
CA ARG A 70 4.52 -9.69 -3.99
C ARG A 70 3.54 -10.48 -3.14
N SER A 71 3.04 -11.59 -3.69
CA SER A 71 2.07 -12.48 -3.02
C SER A 71 2.67 -13.10 -1.76
N GLY A 72 1.84 -13.54 -0.80
CA GLY A 72 2.33 -14.05 0.49
C GLY A 72 3.15 -15.36 0.44
N ASP A 73 3.13 -16.06 -0.69
CA ASP A 73 4.03 -17.19 -1.00
C ASP A 73 5.27 -16.75 -1.79
N ASP A 74 5.42 -15.45 -1.99
CA ASP A 74 6.46 -14.76 -2.76
C ASP A 74 6.62 -15.25 -4.21
N SER A 75 5.60 -15.90 -4.78
CA SER A 75 5.65 -16.49 -6.12
C SER A 75 5.32 -15.48 -7.24
N LEU A 76 4.51 -14.46 -6.94
CA LEU A 76 3.95 -13.55 -7.93
C LEU A 76 4.12 -12.08 -7.55
N THR A 77 4.40 -11.23 -8.55
CA THR A 77 4.38 -9.76 -8.37
C THR A 77 2.97 -9.23 -8.50
N LEU A 78 2.40 -8.78 -7.39
CA LEU A 78 1.03 -8.27 -7.30
C LEU A 78 0.88 -6.86 -7.84
N ALA A 79 1.80 -5.97 -7.47
CA ALA A 79 1.70 -4.55 -7.80
C ALA A 79 3.05 -3.83 -7.67
N GLY A 80 3.20 -2.75 -8.43
CA GLY A 80 4.11 -1.66 -8.07
C GLY A 80 3.34 -0.61 -7.25
N ALA A 81 3.98 0.00 -6.25
CA ALA A 81 3.34 0.97 -5.38
C ALA A 81 4.24 2.17 -5.06
N GLU A 82 3.62 3.27 -4.65
CA GLU A 82 4.26 4.50 -4.20
C GLU A 82 3.67 4.90 -2.85
N VAL A 83 4.53 5.30 -1.92
CA VAL A 83 4.14 5.68 -0.56
C VAL A 83 3.58 7.10 -0.52
N LEU A 84 2.34 7.25 -0.05
CA LEU A 84 1.66 8.54 0.06
C LEU A 84 1.69 9.12 1.48
N GLU A 85 1.80 8.27 2.49
CA GLU A 85 1.77 8.67 3.91
C GLU A 85 2.42 7.56 4.76
N ILE A 86 3.28 7.93 5.70
CA ILE A 86 4.02 6.98 6.58
C ILE A 86 3.37 6.76 7.96
N HIS A 87 2.28 7.48 8.25
CA HIS A 87 1.53 7.42 9.52
C HIS A 87 0.02 7.30 9.26
N SER A 88 -0.39 6.19 8.65
CA SER A 88 -1.79 5.98 8.27
C SER A 88 -2.70 5.75 9.48
N PRO A 89 -3.90 6.37 9.52
CA PRO A 89 -4.79 6.28 10.67
C PRO A 89 -5.43 4.89 10.81
N LYS A 90 -5.52 4.40 12.05
CA LYS A 90 -6.09 3.08 12.37
C LYS A 90 -7.60 2.96 12.09
N ARG A 91 -8.34 4.08 12.10
CA ARG A 91 -9.83 4.12 12.00
C ARG A 91 -10.26 5.16 10.97
N HIS A 92 -11.50 5.02 10.48
CA HIS A 92 -12.13 5.92 9.52
C HIS A 92 -11.33 6.10 8.21
N LYS A 93 -10.44 5.16 7.90
CA LYS A 93 -9.51 5.23 6.77
C LYS A 93 -10.18 5.10 5.39
N CYS A 94 -11.38 4.51 5.34
CA CYS A 94 -12.18 4.35 4.12
C CYS A 94 -13.35 5.36 4.04
N THR A 95 -13.41 6.36 4.91
CA THR A 95 -14.43 7.43 4.81
C THR A 95 -14.19 8.28 3.56
N GLU A 96 -15.25 8.82 2.98
CA GLU A 96 -15.15 9.66 1.78
C GLU A 96 -14.19 10.85 1.99
N ALA A 97 -14.28 11.52 3.14
CA ALA A 97 -13.39 12.61 3.49
C ALA A 97 -11.91 12.18 3.54
N ARG A 98 -11.63 11.00 4.09
CA ARG A 98 -10.26 10.47 4.12
C ARG A 98 -9.76 10.09 2.73
N LEU A 99 -10.59 9.41 1.91
CA LEU A 99 -10.24 9.04 0.55
C LEU A 99 -10.00 10.27 -0.33
N ALA A 100 -10.80 11.33 -0.16
CA ALA A 100 -10.56 12.61 -0.82
C ALA A 100 -9.19 13.21 -0.44
N LEU A 101 -8.77 13.08 0.82
CA LEU A 101 -7.44 13.49 1.27
C LEU A 101 -6.32 12.62 0.67
N VAL A 102 -6.45 11.29 0.66
CA VAL A 102 -5.48 10.38 -0.01
C VAL A 102 -5.32 10.76 -1.49
N LYS A 103 -6.44 11.01 -2.17
CA LYS A 103 -6.46 11.44 -3.57
C LYS A 103 -5.73 12.76 -3.80
N LYS A 104 -5.71 13.67 -2.82
CA LYS A 104 -4.90 14.90 -2.89
C LYS A 104 -3.40 14.60 -2.76
N PHE A 105 -3.00 13.71 -1.84
CA PHE A 105 -1.58 13.30 -1.70
C PHE A 105 -1.03 12.74 -3.02
N SER A 106 -1.76 11.82 -3.65
CA SER A 106 -1.40 11.22 -4.95
C SER A 106 -1.13 12.24 -6.07
N LYS A 107 -1.86 13.37 -6.10
CA LYS A 107 -1.69 14.39 -7.14
C LYS A 107 -0.45 15.25 -6.94
N ASN A 108 -0.03 15.45 -5.69
CA ASN A 108 1.08 16.35 -5.36
C ASN A 108 2.46 15.78 -5.71
N HIS A 109 2.57 14.46 -5.91
CA HIS A 109 3.84 13.77 -6.21
C HIS A 109 4.16 13.63 -7.70
N ARG A 110 3.31 14.15 -8.60
CA ARG A 110 3.51 14.09 -10.07
C ARG A 110 3.98 15.43 -10.67
N LEU A 111 4.96 16.08 -10.04
CA LEU A 111 5.64 17.25 -10.62
C LEU A 111 6.53 16.85 -11.80
#